data_AF-M0JLW6-F1
#
_entry.id   AF-M0JLW6-F1
#
_cell.length_a   1.000
_cell.length_b   1.000
_cell.length_c   1.000
_cell.angle_alpha   90.00
_cell.angle_beta   90.00
_cell.angle_gamma   90.00
#
_symmetry.space_group_name_H-M   'P 1'
#
loop_
_entity.id
_entity.type
_entity.pdbx_description
1 polymer ?
#
loop_
_entity_poly.entity_id
_entity_poly.type
_entity_poly.pdbx_seq_one_letter_code
_entity_poly.pdbx_strand_id
1 'polypeptide(L)'
;MSRYEREFGTDWDALDKDEATDRAYAIGVAERLGEFNREELEAIYAEMNSAYHKSMVELAYDEGRNEAKEAAETTSVDRDALWADLINGEKTYIDEDDLPTGGRDGLPSALDSSELLDRQSIDSTDAVDKPDFLDR
;
A
#
# COMPACT_ATOMS: atom_id res chain seq x y z
N MET A 1 -19.95 19.78 -6.88
CA MET A 1 -18.59 19.86 -6.34
C MET A 1 -18.41 18.66 -5.44
N SER A 2 -17.43 17.80 -5.74
CA SER A 2 -17.15 16.61 -4.95
C SER A 2 -16.59 16.99 -3.56
N ARG A 3 -16.57 16.03 -2.62
CA ARG A 3 -15.92 16.20 -1.31
C ARG A 3 -14.45 16.57 -1.49
N TYR A 4 -13.77 15.91 -2.44
CA TYR A 4 -12.40 16.19 -2.81
C TYR A 4 -12.22 17.64 -3.29
N GLU A 5 -12.98 18.07 -4.31
CA GLU A 5 -12.87 19.41 -4.89
C GLU A 5 -13.10 20.51 -3.85
N ARG A 6 -13.99 20.28 -2.89
CA ARG A 6 -14.29 21.24 -1.82
C ARG A 6 -13.13 21.38 -0.82
N GLU A 7 -12.41 20.30 -0.53
CA GLU A 7 -11.36 20.27 0.48
C GLU A 7 -10.01 20.70 -0.10
N PHE A 8 -9.65 20.20 -1.28
CA PHE A 8 -8.31 20.36 -1.86
C PHE A 8 -8.25 21.31 -3.06
N GLY A 9 -9.39 21.54 -3.73
CA GLY A 9 -9.41 22.14 -5.07
C GLY A 9 -8.64 21.32 -6.11
N THR A 10 -8.73 21.72 -7.37
CA THR A 10 -8.06 21.07 -8.52
C THR A 10 -7.15 22.02 -9.30
N ASP A 11 -7.02 23.28 -8.85
CA ASP A 11 -6.28 24.35 -9.55
C ASP A 11 -4.82 24.47 -9.08
N TRP A 12 -4.17 23.33 -8.78
CA TRP A 12 -2.76 23.31 -8.39
C TRP A 12 -1.84 23.39 -9.61
N ASP A 13 -0.72 24.09 -9.48
CA ASP A 13 0.28 24.23 -10.55
C ASP A 13 1.36 23.13 -10.51
N ALA A 14 1.69 22.65 -9.31
CA ALA A 14 2.67 21.59 -9.05
C ALA A 14 2.37 20.93 -7.70
N LEU A 15 2.76 19.66 -7.55
CA LEU A 15 2.61 18.89 -6.31
C LEU A 15 3.93 18.24 -5.92
N ASP A 16 4.24 18.26 -4.63
CA ASP A 16 5.29 17.40 -4.08
C ASP A 16 4.76 15.98 -3.80
N LYS A 17 5.66 15.07 -3.38
CA LYS A 17 5.31 13.67 -3.11
C LYS A 17 4.23 13.58 -2.03
N ASP A 18 4.37 14.35 -0.96
CA ASP A 18 3.54 14.21 0.24
C ASP A 18 2.13 14.77 -0.04
N GLU A 19 2.04 15.92 -0.69
CA GLU A 19 0.76 16.50 -1.11
C GLU A 19 0.06 15.61 -2.14
N ALA A 20 0.79 15.05 -3.11
CA ALA A 20 0.23 14.11 -4.09
C ALA A 20 -0.32 12.84 -3.42
N THR A 21 0.38 12.33 -2.41
CA THR A 21 0.00 11.14 -1.63
C THR A 21 -1.26 11.42 -0.81
N ASP A 22 -1.31 12.55 -0.10
CA ASP A 22 -2.49 12.99 0.67
C ASP A 22 -3.73 13.19 -0.21
N ARG A 23 -3.54 13.83 -1.37
CA ARG A 23 -4.61 14.02 -2.36
C ARG A 23 -5.10 12.68 -2.92
N ALA A 24 -4.20 11.77 -3.26
CA ALA A 24 -4.55 10.45 -3.77
C ALA A 24 -5.35 9.62 -2.76
N TYR A 25 -4.93 9.63 -1.49
CA TYR A 25 -5.68 9.06 -0.38
C TYR A 25 -7.10 9.62 -0.32
N ALA A 26 -7.25 10.95 -0.36
CA ALA A 26 -8.56 11.60 -0.34
C ALA A 26 -9.44 11.22 -1.55
N ILE A 27 -8.87 11.07 -2.74
CA ILE A 27 -9.60 10.57 -3.92
C ILE A 27 -10.08 9.14 -3.70
N GLY A 28 -9.25 8.28 -3.10
CA GLY A 28 -9.61 6.91 -2.74
C GLY A 28 -10.81 6.85 -1.78
N VAL A 29 -10.76 7.66 -0.71
CA VAL A 29 -11.89 7.80 0.23
C VAL A 29 -13.15 8.28 -0.50
N ALA A 30 -13.04 9.33 -1.32
CA ALA A 30 -14.16 9.89 -2.07
C ALA A 30 -14.81 8.84 -2.99
N GLU A 31 -14.00 8.06 -3.71
CA GLU A 31 -14.47 7.01 -4.60
C GLU A 31 -15.28 5.97 -3.84
N ARG A 32 -14.77 5.54 -2.68
CA ARG A 32 -15.47 4.55 -1.86
C ARG A 32 -16.82 5.06 -1.34
N LEU A 33 -16.93 6.37 -1.11
CA LEU A 33 -18.17 7.06 -0.74
C LEU A 33 -19.07 7.37 -1.95
N GLY A 34 -18.64 7.03 -3.17
CA GLY A 34 -19.43 7.09 -4.40
C GLY A 34 -19.10 8.27 -5.32
N GLU A 35 -17.98 8.96 -5.11
CA GLU A 35 -17.56 10.11 -5.91
C GLU A 35 -16.25 9.83 -6.65
N PHE A 36 -16.32 9.74 -7.98
CA PHE A 36 -15.19 9.37 -8.82
C PHE A 36 -14.46 10.62 -9.32
N ASN A 37 -13.19 10.79 -8.94
CA ASN A 37 -12.33 11.91 -9.37
C ASN A 37 -11.16 11.39 -10.22
N ARG A 38 -11.48 10.66 -11.30
CA ARG A 38 -10.48 9.96 -12.11
C ARG A 38 -9.53 10.90 -12.85
N GLU A 39 -10.06 11.98 -13.43
CA GLU A 39 -9.25 12.97 -14.17
C GLU A 39 -8.21 13.61 -13.25
N GLU A 40 -8.61 13.95 -12.02
CA GLU A 40 -7.71 14.49 -11.00
C GLU A 40 -6.63 13.48 -10.59
N LEU A 41 -7.00 12.23 -10.36
CA LEU A 41 -6.04 11.18 -10.03
C LEU A 41 -5.01 11.02 -11.16
N GLU A 42 -5.45 11.00 -12.42
CA GLU A 42 -4.57 10.93 -13.59
C GLU A 42 -3.65 12.15 -13.69
N ALA A 43 -4.13 13.35 -13.34
CA ALA A 43 -3.31 14.57 -13.28
C ALA A 43 -2.22 14.47 -12.20
N ILE A 44 -2.58 14.03 -10.99
CA ILE A 44 -1.62 13.80 -9.89
C ILE A 44 -0.55 12.79 -10.30
N TYR A 45 -0.93 11.67 -10.92
CA TYR A 45 0.02 10.66 -11.42
C TYR A 45 0.95 11.20 -12.50
N ALA A 46 0.47 12.09 -13.36
CA ALA A 46 1.25 12.67 -14.44
C ALA A 46 2.34 13.62 -13.89
N GLU A 47 2.04 14.35 -12.82
CA GLU A 47 2.96 15.28 -12.15
C GLU A 47 4.12 14.55 -11.44
N MET A 48 3.91 13.30 -11.01
CA MET A 48 4.96 12.54 -10.32
C MET A 48 6.13 12.15 -11.22
N ASN A 49 7.31 12.68 -10.89
CA ASN A 49 8.52 12.60 -11.72
C ASN A 49 9.33 11.28 -11.57
N SER A 50 8.93 10.36 -10.69
CA SER A 50 9.62 9.08 -10.50
C SER A 50 8.64 7.91 -10.39
N ALA A 51 9.09 6.72 -10.78
CA ALA A 51 8.30 5.50 -10.61
C ALA A 51 7.99 5.22 -9.14
N TYR A 52 8.92 5.57 -8.25
CA TYR A 52 8.74 5.45 -6.81
C TYR A 52 7.61 6.37 -6.30
N HIS A 53 7.59 7.65 -6.67
CA HIS A 53 6.52 8.57 -6.26
C HIS A 53 5.16 8.14 -6.83
N LYS A 54 5.13 7.64 -8.07
CA LYS A 54 3.90 7.07 -8.65
C LYS A 54 3.39 5.88 -7.86
N SER A 55 4.29 4.99 -7.43
CA SER A 55 3.93 3.86 -6.56
C SER A 55 3.40 4.31 -5.20
N MET A 56 3.94 5.39 -4.63
CA MET A 56 3.44 5.96 -3.37
C MET A 56 2.03 6.53 -3.52
N VAL A 57 1.78 7.26 -4.62
CA VAL A 57 0.45 7.77 -4.98
C VAL A 57 -0.56 6.63 -5.18
N GLU A 58 -0.16 5.56 -5.86
CA GLU A 58 -0.99 4.36 -6.06
C GLU A 58 -1.37 3.71 -4.74
N LEU A 59 -0.36 3.49 -3.88
CA LEU A 59 -0.57 2.89 -2.58
C LEU A 59 -1.52 3.73 -1.73
N ALA A 60 -1.33 5.05 -1.69
CA ALA A 60 -2.19 5.93 -0.90
C ALA A 60 -3.64 5.97 -1.41
N TYR A 61 -3.84 5.96 -2.73
CA TYR A 61 -5.19 5.86 -3.31
C TYR A 61 -5.88 4.56 -2.90
N ASP A 62 -5.19 3.42 -2.97
CA ASP A 62 -5.75 2.14 -2.55
C ASP A 62 -6.00 2.08 -1.04
N GLU A 63 -5.10 2.66 -0.23
CA GLU A 63 -5.25 2.77 1.22
C GLU A 63 -6.53 3.54 1.58
N GLY A 64 -6.73 4.74 0.99
CA GLY A 64 -7.92 5.54 1.24
C GLY A 64 -9.23 4.80 0.89
N ARG A 65 -9.22 3.95 -0.15
CA ARG A 65 -10.39 3.12 -0.50
C ARG A 65 -10.63 2.02 0.53
N ASN A 66 -9.57 1.39 1.01
CA ASN A 66 -9.63 0.30 1.98
C ASN A 66 -10.08 0.83 3.34
N GLU A 67 -9.47 1.89 3.86
CA GLU A 67 -9.87 2.49 5.14
C GLU A 67 -11.33 2.99 5.11
N ALA A 68 -11.73 3.65 4.03
CA ALA A 68 -13.12 4.08 3.86
C ALA A 68 -14.11 2.90 3.81
N LYS A 69 -13.68 1.74 3.28
CA LYS A 69 -14.47 0.51 3.30
C LYS A 69 -14.59 -0.03 4.73
N GLU A 70 -13.48 -0.15 5.44
CA GLU A 70 -13.44 -0.69 6.80
C GLU A 70 -14.23 0.18 7.78
N ALA A 71 -14.09 1.50 7.67
CA ALA A 71 -14.84 2.47 8.47
C ALA A 71 -16.35 2.36 8.20
N ALA A 72 -16.76 2.22 6.94
CA ALA A 72 -18.16 2.02 6.58
C ALA A 72 -18.75 0.67 7.06
N GLU A 73 -17.92 -0.35 7.26
CA GLU A 73 -18.33 -1.66 7.80
C GLU A 73 -18.41 -1.66 9.33
N THR A 74 -17.57 -0.85 9.99
CA THR A 74 -17.45 -0.81 11.46
C THR A 74 -18.37 0.22 12.11
N THR A 75 -18.70 1.29 11.40
CA THR A 75 -19.42 2.44 11.94
C THR A 75 -20.68 2.75 11.11
N SER A 76 -21.77 3.10 11.80
CA SER A 76 -23.08 3.44 11.18
C SER A 76 -23.27 4.94 10.94
N VAL A 77 -22.19 5.72 10.85
CA VAL A 77 -22.24 7.16 10.58
C VAL A 77 -22.47 7.42 9.09
N ASP A 78 -22.96 8.61 8.78
CA ASP A 78 -23.18 9.01 7.39
C ASP A 78 -21.85 9.23 6.64
N ARG A 79 -21.94 9.35 5.32
CA ARG A 79 -20.77 9.49 4.44
C ARG A 79 -19.99 10.79 4.65
N ASP A 80 -20.65 11.86 5.07
CA ASP A 80 -19.97 13.14 5.30
C ASP A 80 -19.20 13.13 6.62
N ALA A 81 -19.76 12.45 7.64
CA ALA A 81 -19.06 12.17 8.89
C ALA A 81 -17.86 11.23 8.65
N LEU A 82 -18.01 10.16 7.86
CA LEU A 82 -16.89 9.28 7.48
C LEU A 82 -15.77 10.05 6.76
N TRP A 83 -16.14 10.91 5.81
CA TRP A 83 -15.17 11.78 5.13
C TRP A 83 -14.42 12.67 6.12
N ALA A 84 -15.15 13.37 7.00
CA ALA A 84 -14.53 14.27 7.96
C ALA A 84 -13.59 13.54 8.92
N ASP A 85 -13.95 12.33 9.34
CA ASP A 85 -13.12 11.50 10.23
C ASP A 85 -11.81 11.07 9.54
N LEU A 86 -11.88 10.56 8.31
CA LEU A 86 -10.70 10.07 7.59
C LEU A 86 -9.79 11.19 7.06
N ILE A 87 -10.36 12.33 6.67
CA ILE A 87 -9.60 13.42 6.04
C ILE A 87 -9.13 14.46 7.06
N ASN A 88 -9.99 14.81 8.03
CA ASN A 88 -9.72 15.86 9.02
C ASN A 88 -9.41 15.30 10.41
N GLY A 89 -9.43 13.97 10.58
CA GLY A 89 -8.99 13.30 11.80
C GLY A 89 -7.49 13.41 12.03
N GLU A 90 -7.03 12.86 13.15
CA GLU A 90 -5.61 12.83 13.49
C GLU A 90 -4.86 11.91 12.52
N LYS A 91 -4.14 12.52 11.57
CA LYS A 91 -3.28 11.80 10.64
C LYS A 91 -2.09 11.21 11.40
N THR A 92 -1.95 9.89 11.37
CA THR A 92 -0.76 9.22 11.89
C THR A 92 0.24 9.10 10.75
N TYR A 93 1.28 9.93 10.76
CA TYR A 93 2.36 9.83 9.78
C TYR A 93 3.29 8.69 10.18
N ILE A 94 3.48 7.72 9.28
CA ILE A 94 4.52 6.70 9.43
C ILE A 94 5.81 7.30 8.85
N ASP A 95 6.83 7.45 9.69
CA ASP A 95 8.14 7.86 9.23
C ASP A 95 8.76 6.73 8.39
N GLU A 96 9.26 7.07 7.20
CA GLU A 96 9.84 6.11 6.25
C GLU A 96 11.07 5.41 6.87
N ASP A 97 11.78 6.09 7.79
CA ASP A 97 12.90 5.54 8.54
C ASP A 97 12.46 4.58 9.66
N ASP A 98 11.19 4.59 10.04
CA ASP A 98 10.62 3.79 11.13
C ASP A 98 9.86 2.55 10.61
N LEU A 99 9.82 2.36 9.28
CA LEU A 99 9.33 1.13 8.67
C LEU A 99 10.28 -0.03 9.04
N PRO A 100 9.77 -1.15 9.58
CA PRO A 100 10.58 -2.32 9.81
C PRO A 100 10.97 -2.94 8.47
N THR A 101 12.06 -2.45 7.88
CA THR A 101 12.77 -3.12 6.79
C THR A 101 13.39 -4.36 7.41
N GLY A 102 12.68 -5.48 7.38
CA GLY A 102 13.07 -6.66 8.16
C GLY A 102 14.53 -7.08 7.94
N GLY A 103 15.19 -7.56 8.99
CA GLY A 103 16.51 -8.19 8.90
C GLY A 103 17.64 -7.36 8.25
N ARG A 104 18.79 -7.99 8.03
CA ARG A 104 19.99 -7.34 7.45
C ARG A 104 19.83 -7.00 5.96
N ASP A 105 18.82 -7.56 5.30
CA ASP A 105 18.59 -7.49 3.84
C ASP A 105 17.18 -6.97 3.46
N GLY A 106 16.41 -6.38 4.38
CA GLY A 106 15.06 -5.86 4.10
C GLY A 106 13.97 -6.94 3.99
N LEU A 107 14.28 -8.19 4.34
CA LEU A 107 13.33 -9.31 4.35
C LEU A 107 12.67 -9.45 5.74
N PRO A 108 11.35 -9.72 5.81
CA PRO A 108 10.69 -10.03 7.08
C PRO A 108 11.47 -11.09 7.86
N SER A 109 11.52 -10.99 9.19
CA SER A 109 12.28 -11.93 10.04
C SER A 109 11.93 -13.40 9.79
N ALA A 110 10.68 -13.68 9.39
CA ALA A 110 10.22 -15.01 8.97
C ALA A 110 10.92 -15.57 7.71
N LEU A 111 11.61 -14.71 6.96
CA LEU A 111 12.38 -15.01 5.74
C LEU A 111 13.88 -14.79 5.94
N ASP A 112 14.36 -14.62 7.18
CA ASP A 112 15.79 -14.52 7.45
C ASP A 112 16.48 -15.83 7.04
N SER A 113 17.38 -15.71 6.06
CA SER A 113 18.12 -16.80 5.42
C SER A 113 18.82 -17.72 6.42
N SER A 114 19.14 -17.21 7.61
CA SER A 114 19.80 -17.97 8.68
C SER A 114 18.95 -19.13 9.22
N GLU A 115 17.62 -18.95 9.41
CA GLU A 115 16.74 -20.03 9.85
C GLU A 115 16.39 -21.04 8.73
N LEU A 116 16.43 -20.59 7.48
CA LEU A 116 16.13 -21.44 6.32
C LEU A 116 17.29 -22.40 6.00
N LEU A 117 18.54 -21.94 6.16
CA LEU A 117 19.74 -22.73 5.90
C LEU A 117 20.05 -23.73 7.02
N ASP A 118 19.74 -23.41 8.28
CA ASP A 118 19.87 -24.36 9.41
C ASP A 118 18.91 -25.55 9.30
N ARG A 119 17.80 -25.41 8.57
CA ARG A 119 16.88 -26.52 8.26
C ARG A 119 17.37 -27.42 7.12
N GLN A 120 18.44 -27.04 6.43
CA GLN A 120 18.93 -27.73 5.23
C GLN A 120 20.32 -28.36 5.39
N SER A 121 20.72 -28.70 6.62
CA SER A 121 21.93 -29.48 6.88
C SER A 121 21.62 -30.87 7.44
N ILE A 122 21.06 -31.77 6.63
CA ILE A 122 21.40 -33.19 6.70
C ILE A 122 21.54 -33.70 5.26
N ASP A 123 22.81 -33.77 4.86
CA ASP A 123 23.31 -34.63 3.81
C ASP A 123 22.71 -36.04 3.96
N SER A 124 21.76 -36.40 3.09
CA SER A 124 21.18 -37.74 3.06
C SER A 124 21.01 -38.17 1.61
N THR A 125 22.13 -38.26 0.88
CA THR A 125 22.22 -39.07 -0.35
C THR A 125 22.32 -40.57 -0.08
N ASP A 126 22.23 -40.99 1.18
CA ASP A 126 22.27 -42.38 1.60
C ASP A 126 20.84 -42.96 1.68
N ALA A 127 20.31 -43.34 0.51
CA ALA A 127 19.29 -44.39 0.29
C ALA A 127 18.54 -44.16 -1.05
N VAL A 128 19.25 -44.27 -2.16
CA VAL A 128 18.60 -44.66 -3.43
C VAL A 128 19.27 -45.94 -3.89
N ASP A 129 18.76 -47.05 -3.37
CA ASP A 129 19.17 -48.37 -3.85
C ASP A 129 18.74 -48.49 -5.32
N LYS A 130 19.68 -48.88 -6.19
CA LYS A 130 19.41 -49.03 -7.63
C LYS A 130 18.44 -50.20 -7.79
N PRO A 131 17.26 -50.02 -8.39
CA PRO A 131 16.34 -51.12 -8.54
C PRO A 131 16.88 -52.18 -9.53
N ASP A 132 16.76 -53.45 -9.14
CA ASP A 132 17.39 -54.62 -9.79
C ASP A 132 17.05 -54.81 -11.28
N PHE A 133 16.01 -54.15 -11.80
CA PHE A 133 15.64 -54.24 -13.23
C PHE A 133 16.62 -53.50 -14.17
N LEU A 134 17.55 -52.72 -13.61
CA LEU A 134 18.59 -51.99 -14.35
C LEU A 134 19.95 -52.71 -14.40
N ASP A 135 20.02 -53.95 -13.94
CA ASP A 135 21.14 -54.85 -14.23
C ASP A 135 20.76 -55.75 -15.41
N ARG A 136 21.60 -55.72 -16.45
CA ARG A 136 21.41 -56.42 -17.72
C ARG A 136 22.44 -57.53 -17.85
#